data_AF-A0AA36MMQ6-F1
#
_entry.id   AF-A0AA36MMQ6-F1
#
_cell.length_a   1.000
_cell.length_b   1.000
_cell.length_c   1.000
_cell.angle_alpha   90.00
_cell.angle_beta   90.00
_cell.angle_gamma   90.00
#
_symmetry.space_group_name_H-M   'P 1'
#
loop_
_entity.id
_entity.type
_entity.pdbx_description
1 polymer ?
#
loop_
_entity_poly.entity_id
_entity_poly.type
_entity_poly.pdbx_seq_one_letter_code
_entity_poly.pdbx_strand_id
1 'polypeptide(L)'
;MASTGTVAGDTPTLLEPLQKCFEEARGALEKEMAQDPAPEVSCEQITSTTKWLRSIVQAMNAHNDGFSRLGLSTLSGDELHRNQALARETSRQLTLLFADKSSQFTTTSQHQVMKFDMGSQSREIKANLSDFSRFLEHFSKAKWLGELVAPEFVEQKQLTVKLLANLQHPEKPKLQVNQPQRSRCGYCRQWKNNASSFCDSCSRCSHGYNTSDVYPHRCPSGCSTAMSKEAILYQGMQSGESSLEKLQGLAQMAEALAKVCRKDASAREVASKELAKKMKLLKDFAEAVNEVPKVLRQFLLIRAGSIGDISELKAWVSKEEADRVHKTLEEFRDEVNEEKVMRRLNMKRAASEGSWSCISKGSSKEEKKKKNKAMAEEEFDIFG
;
A
#
# COMPACT_ATOMS: atom_id res chain seq x y z
N MET A 1 77.74 22.19 3.09
CA MET A 1 76.33 22.16 3.52
C MET A 1 75.63 21.07 2.72
N ALA A 2 75.37 19.93 3.35
CA ALA A 2 74.70 18.81 2.70
C ALA A 2 73.20 19.09 2.66
N SER A 3 72.65 19.27 1.45
CA SER A 3 71.20 19.31 1.24
C SER A 3 70.69 17.89 1.40
N THR A 4 70.17 17.56 2.58
CA THR A 4 69.36 16.36 2.79
C THR A 4 68.00 16.60 2.14
N GLY A 5 67.98 16.56 0.81
CA GLY A 5 66.76 16.53 0.03
C GLY A 5 66.07 15.19 0.27
N THR A 6 65.32 15.09 1.36
CA THR A 6 64.36 14.00 1.56
C THR A 6 63.39 14.10 0.40
N VAL A 7 63.53 13.21 -0.58
CA VAL A 7 62.58 13.02 -1.67
C VAL A 7 61.29 12.58 -0.99
N ALA A 8 60.44 13.54 -0.65
CA ALA A 8 59.17 13.33 0.01
C ALA A 8 58.38 12.39 -0.90
N GLY A 9 58.22 11.16 -0.40
CA GLY A 9 57.75 10.01 -1.15
C GLY A 9 56.48 10.31 -1.92
N ASP A 10 56.40 9.70 -3.10
CA ASP A 10 55.26 9.76 -3.99
C ASP A 10 53.97 9.52 -3.19
N THR A 11 53.14 10.55 -3.19
CA THR A 11 51.82 10.67 -2.55
C THR A 11 50.73 9.65 -2.95
N PRO A 12 50.81 8.83 -4.03
CA PRO A 12 49.74 7.89 -4.38
C PRO A 12 49.48 6.83 -3.31
N THR A 13 50.51 6.37 -2.60
CA THR A 13 50.38 5.29 -1.61
C THR A 13 49.60 5.68 -0.35
N LEU A 14 49.50 6.98 -0.04
CA LEU A 14 48.77 7.47 1.12
C LEU A 14 47.24 7.44 0.94
N LEU A 15 46.75 7.47 -0.30
CA LEU A 15 45.31 7.50 -0.60
C LEU A 15 44.72 6.12 -0.95
N GLU A 16 45.58 5.13 -1.23
CA GLU A 16 45.18 3.77 -1.58
C GLU A 16 44.25 3.12 -0.53
N PRO A 17 44.48 3.25 0.79
CA PRO A 17 43.56 2.69 1.79
C PRO A 17 42.15 3.29 1.71
N LEU A 18 42.06 4.61 1.46
CA LEU A 18 40.78 5.30 1.37
C LEU A 18 40.00 4.88 0.12
N GLN A 19 40.69 4.78 -1.02
CA GLN A 19 40.08 4.28 -2.26
C GLN A 19 39.55 2.84 -2.07
N LYS A 20 40.36 1.95 -1.48
CA LYS A 20 39.95 0.59 -1.18
C LYS A 20 38.71 0.53 -0.28
N CYS A 21 38.66 1.35 0.78
CA CYS A 21 37.48 1.44 1.64
C CYS A 21 36.22 1.88 0.88
N PHE A 22 36.33 2.84 -0.05
CA PHE A 22 35.19 3.26 -0.87
C PHE A 22 34.72 2.16 -1.84
N GLU A 23 35.64 1.42 -2.44
CA GLU A 23 35.31 0.30 -3.33
C GLU A 23 34.65 -0.84 -2.56
N GLU A 24 35.16 -1.19 -1.38
CA GLU A 24 34.58 -2.20 -0.50
C GLU A 24 33.18 -1.79 -0.01
N ALA A 25 33.00 -0.53 0.42
CA ALA A 25 31.71 -0.01 0.84
C ALA A 25 30.69 0.00 -0.30
N ARG A 26 31.10 0.37 -1.52
CA ARG A 26 30.24 0.34 -2.71
C ARG A 26 29.86 -1.10 -3.07
N GLY A 27 30.81 -2.02 -3.06
CA GLY A 27 30.56 -3.44 -3.33
C GLY A 27 29.66 -4.10 -2.27
N ALA A 28 29.80 -3.71 -0.99
CA ALA A 28 28.92 -4.16 0.08
C ALA A 28 27.49 -3.64 -0.12
N LEU A 29 27.32 -2.35 -0.45
CA LEU A 29 26.03 -1.74 -0.74
C LEU A 29 25.36 -2.39 -1.95
N GLU A 30 26.10 -2.65 -3.04
CA GLU A 30 25.58 -3.33 -4.22
C GLU A 30 25.13 -4.77 -3.91
N LYS A 31 25.88 -5.50 -3.07
CA LYS A 31 25.48 -6.83 -2.59
C LYS A 31 24.21 -6.77 -1.75
N GLU A 32 24.10 -5.81 -0.83
CA GLU A 32 22.93 -5.63 0.02
C GLU A 32 21.69 -5.28 -0.82
N MET A 33 21.80 -4.34 -1.76
CA MET A 33 20.73 -3.98 -2.69
C MET A 33 20.32 -5.14 -3.62
N ALA A 34 21.27 -6.01 -3.98
CA ALA A 34 20.99 -7.19 -4.81
C ALA A 34 20.29 -8.31 -4.03
N GLN A 35 20.46 -8.36 -2.71
CA GLN A 35 19.82 -9.35 -1.83
C GLN A 35 18.36 -9.03 -1.54
N ASP A 36 18.02 -7.74 -1.33
CA ASP A 36 16.65 -7.29 -1.07
C ASP A 36 16.29 -6.09 -1.96
N PRO A 37 15.94 -6.34 -3.25
CA PRO A 37 15.59 -5.26 -4.14
C PRO A 37 14.29 -4.59 -3.68
N ALA A 38 14.30 -3.25 -3.63
CA ALA A 38 13.13 -2.49 -3.25
C ALA A 38 12.00 -2.71 -4.27
N PRO A 39 10.76 -3.03 -3.84
CA PRO A 39 9.67 -3.24 -4.76
C PRO A 39 9.32 -1.95 -5.51
N GLU A 40 9.23 -2.03 -6.84
CA GLU A 40 8.75 -0.98 -7.75
C GLU A 40 7.23 -0.78 -7.62
N VAL A 41 6.85 -0.34 -6.43
CA VAL A 41 5.48 -0.07 -6.05
C VAL A 41 5.42 1.37 -5.56
N SER A 42 4.59 2.17 -6.20
CA SER A 42 4.35 3.55 -5.79
C SER A 42 3.51 3.62 -4.50
N CYS A 43 3.69 4.68 -3.72
CA CYS A 43 2.84 4.93 -2.54
C CYS A 43 1.35 5.01 -2.92
N GLU A 44 1.03 5.60 -4.08
CA GLU A 44 -0.34 5.76 -4.58
C GLU A 44 -1.02 4.42 -4.88
N GLN A 45 -0.28 3.46 -5.49
CA GLN A 45 -0.79 2.11 -5.72
C GLN A 45 -1.12 1.40 -4.40
N ILE A 46 -0.25 1.51 -3.39
CA ILE A 46 -0.50 0.93 -2.06
C ILE A 46 -1.74 1.57 -1.45
N THR A 47 -1.80 2.90 -1.39
CA THR A 47 -2.93 3.63 -0.80
C THR A 47 -4.25 3.31 -1.49
N SER A 48 -4.28 3.30 -2.83
CA SER A 48 -5.50 3.03 -3.60
C SER A 48 -6.00 1.60 -3.38
N THR A 49 -5.07 0.63 -3.40
CA THR A 49 -5.40 -0.78 -3.14
C THR A 49 -5.87 -0.99 -1.71
N THR A 50 -5.21 -0.40 -0.71
CA THR A 50 -5.63 -0.46 0.69
C THR A 50 -7.02 0.13 0.88
N LYS A 51 -7.31 1.30 0.26
CA LYS A 51 -8.63 1.94 0.33
C LYS A 51 -9.71 1.03 -0.26
N TRP A 52 -9.44 0.41 -1.40
CA TRP A 52 -10.35 -0.56 -2.01
C TRP A 52 -10.60 -1.77 -1.11
N LEU A 53 -9.55 -2.43 -0.58
CA LEU A 53 -9.69 -3.56 0.34
C LEU A 53 -10.52 -3.19 1.57
N ARG A 54 -10.28 -2.00 2.17
CA ARG A 54 -11.06 -1.51 3.30
C ARG A 54 -12.52 -1.24 2.93
N SER A 55 -12.80 -0.74 1.73
CA SER A 55 -14.18 -0.54 1.28
C SER A 55 -14.94 -1.87 1.14
N ILE A 56 -14.26 -2.93 0.70
CA ILE A 56 -14.83 -4.29 0.63
C ILE A 56 -15.14 -4.80 2.03
N VAL A 57 -14.19 -4.67 2.95
CA VAL A 57 -14.38 -5.02 4.36
C VAL A 57 -15.59 -4.27 4.95
N GLN A 58 -15.68 -2.96 4.73
CA GLN A 58 -16.79 -2.14 5.22
C GLN A 58 -18.13 -2.59 4.64
N ALA A 59 -18.20 -2.87 3.34
CA ALA A 59 -19.42 -3.35 2.69
C ALA A 59 -19.87 -4.72 3.24
N MET A 60 -18.92 -5.64 3.46
CA MET A 60 -19.22 -6.95 4.05
C MET A 60 -19.63 -6.84 5.52
N ASN A 61 -18.96 -6.00 6.31
CA ASN A 61 -19.34 -5.75 7.70
C ASN A 61 -20.73 -5.10 7.80
N ALA A 62 -21.04 -4.10 6.96
CA ALA A 62 -22.37 -3.50 6.93
C ALA A 62 -23.47 -4.54 6.61
N HIS A 63 -23.17 -5.53 5.77
CA HIS A 63 -24.08 -6.65 5.53
C HIS A 63 -24.20 -7.57 6.75
N ASN A 64 -23.08 -7.93 7.37
CA ASN A 64 -23.03 -8.77 8.57
C ASN A 64 -23.77 -8.13 9.75
N ASP A 65 -23.63 -6.81 9.92
CA ASP A 65 -24.28 -6.02 10.96
C ASP A 65 -25.81 -5.98 10.79
N GLY A 66 -26.32 -6.26 9.58
CA GLY A 66 -27.75 -6.48 9.33
C GLY A 66 -28.33 -7.72 10.03
N PHE A 67 -27.46 -8.59 10.56
CA PHE A 67 -27.79 -9.73 11.41
C PHE A 67 -27.44 -9.49 12.87
N SER A 68 -27.17 -8.23 13.26
CA SER A 68 -26.95 -7.83 14.64
C SER A 68 -28.19 -7.16 15.23
N ARG A 69 -28.29 -7.17 16.57
CA ARG A 69 -29.35 -6.50 17.33
C ARG A 69 -29.57 -5.04 16.95
N LEU A 70 -28.47 -4.32 16.69
CA LEU A 70 -28.48 -2.89 16.40
C LEU A 70 -29.16 -2.59 15.05
N GLY A 71 -29.17 -3.54 14.13
CA GLY A 71 -29.85 -3.41 12.85
C GLY A 71 -31.38 -3.62 12.92
N LEU A 72 -31.89 -4.35 13.92
CA LEU A 72 -33.29 -4.79 13.92
C LEU A 72 -34.31 -3.66 13.91
N SER A 73 -34.02 -2.55 14.60
CA SER A 73 -34.92 -1.41 14.70
C SER A 73 -34.97 -0.57 13.42
N THR A 74 -33.92 -0.62 12.59
CA THR A 74 -33.85 0.14 11.32
C THR A 74 -34.43 -0.63 10.14
N LEU A 75 -34.55 -1.96 10.24
CA LEU A 75 -35.10 -2.80 9.18
C LEU A 75 -36.62 -2.65 9.03
N SER A 76 -37.06 -2.50 7.78
CA SER A 76 -38.47 -2.61 7.40
C SER A 76 -39.02 -4.01 7.71
N GLY A 77 -40.35 -4.16 7.73
CA GLY A 77 -40.99 -5.45 7.98
C GLY A 77 -40.58 -6.54 6.98
N ASP A 78 -40.44 -6.17 5.70
CA ASP A 78 -40.08 -7.08 4.63
C ASP A 78 -38.61 -7.50 4.71
N GLU A 79 -37.71 -6.57 5.01
CA GLU A 79 -36.29 -6.86 5.23
C GLU A 79 -36.09 -7.75 6.45
N LEU A 80 -36.79 -7.45 7.55
CA LEU A 80 -36.77 -8.28 8.76
C LEU A 80 -37.22 -9.71 8.46
N HIS A 81 -38.28 -9.87 7.65
CA HIS A 81 -38.75 -11.19 7.25
C HIS A 81 -37.72 -11.91 6.35
N ARG A 82 -37.14 -11.21 5.36
CA ARG A 82 -36.13 -11.76 4.46
C ARG A 82 -34.88 -12.20 5.22
N ASN A 83 -34.36 -11.37 6.10
CA ASN A 83 -33.18 -11.68 6.91
C ASN A 83 -33.47 -12.84 7.87
N GLN A 84 -34.67 -12.91 8.46
CA GLN A 84 -35.05 -14.06 9.29
C GLN A 84 -35.11 -15.37 8.49
N ALA A 85 -35.65 -15.33 7.25
CA ALA A 85 -35.70 -16.50 6.38
C ALA A 85 -34.28 -16.96 6.00
N LEU A 86 -33.42 -16.02 5.63
CA LEU A 86 -32.02 -16.29 5.33
C LEU A 86 -31.28 -16.85 6.54
N ALA A 87 -31.43 -16.26 7.73
CA ALA A 87 -30.81 -16.75 8.96
C ALA A 87 -31.23 -18.19 9.28
N ARG A 88 -32.51 -18.53 9.13
CA ARG A 88 -33.01 -19.90 9.33
C ARG A 88 -32.40 -20.90 8.37
N GLU A 89 -32.39 -20.56 7.08
CA GLU A 89 -31.85 -21.44 6.04
C GLU A 89 -30.33 -21.60 6.20
N THR A 90 -29.62 -20.52 6.52
CA THR A 90 -28.19 -20.56 6.82
C THR A 90 -27.89 -21.42 8.05
N SER A 91 -28.59 -21.25 9.17
CA SER A 91 -28.41 -22.11 10.35
C SER A 91 -28.63 -23.59 10.00
N ARG A 92 -29.63 -23.90 9.18
CA ARG A 92 -29.89 -25.26 8.69
C ARG A 92 -28.72 -25.80 7.89
N GLN A 93 -28.20 -25.03 6.93
CA GLN A 93 -27.05 -25.42 6.12
C GLN A 93 -25.79 -25.62 6.98
N LEU A 94 -25.51 -24.73 7.93
CA LEU A 94 -24.39 -24.89 8.86
C LEU A 94 -24.53 -26.15 9.72
N THR A 95 -25.74 -26.47 10.18
CA THR A 95 -26.00 -27.72 10.91
C THR A 95 -25.69 -28.95 10.05
N LEU A 96 -26.12 -28.94 8.77
CA LEU A 96 -25.78 -30.01 7.82
C LEU A 96 -24.27 -30.09 7.57
N LEU A 97 -23.61 -28.94 7.47
CA LEU A 97 -22.16 -28.83 7.31
C LEU A 97 -21.42 -29.50 8.48
N PHE A 98 -21.87 -29.27 9.71
CA PHE A 98 -21.31 -29.89 10.91
C PHE A 98 -21.61 -31.39 11.03
N ALA A 99 -22.78 -31.83 10.57
CA ALA A 99 -23.17 -33.24 10.60
C ALA A 99 -22.39 -34.08 9.58
N ASP A 100 -22.00 -33.48 8.46
CA ASP A 100 -21.23 -34.14 7.43
C ASP A 100 -19.77 -34.38 7.86
N LYS A 101 -19.44 -35.66 8.09
CA LYS A 101 -18.11 -36.13 8.49
C LYS A 101 -17.14 -36.33 7.32
N SER A 102 -17.59 -36.18 6.07
CA SER A 102 -16.80 -36.51 4.88
C SER A 102 -15.60 -35.59 4.66
N SER A 103 -15.66 -34.38 5.22
CA SER A 103 -14.66 -33.33 5.07
C SER A 103 -14.40 -32.67 6.43
N GLN A 104 -13.14 -32.70 6.87
CA GLN A 104 -12.73 -32.00 8.07
C GLN A 104 -12.61 -30.50 7.76
N PHE A 105 -13.12 -29.66 8.66
CA PHE A 105 -12.78 -28.24 8.65
C PHE A 105 -11.26 -28.08 8.67
N THR A 106 -10.73 -27.10 7.96
CA THR A 106 -9.30 -26.82 8.00
C THR A 106 -8.83 -26.55 9.43
N THR A 107 -7.94 -27.39 9.92
CA THR A 107 -7.29 -27.26 11.25
C THR A 107 -6.18 -26.22 11.24
N THR A 108 -5.67 -25.87 10.07
CA THR A 108 -4.64 -24.84 9.93
C THR A 108 -5.28 -23.48 10.12
N SER A 109 -5.03 -22.87 11.28
CA SER A 109 -5.40 -21.49 11.53
C SER A 109 -4.74 -20.60 10.48
N GLN A 110 -5.51 -20.14 9.47
CA GLN A 110 -5.09 -19.09 8.54
C GLN A 110 -4.94 -17.72 9.23
N HIS A 111 -4.66 -17.69 10.54
CA HIS A 111 -4.47 -16.50 11.34
C HIS A 111 -3.04 -15.97 11.30
N GLN A 112 -2.20 -16.45 10.37
CA GLN A 112 -0.85 -15.90 10.24
C GLN A 112 -0.96 -14.44 9.79
N VAL A 113 -0.77 -13.54 10.75
CA VAL A 113 -0.90 -12.10 10.54
C VAL A 113 0.31 -11.65 9.73
N MET A 114 0.07 -11.17 8.52
CA MET A 114 1.10 -10.49 7.74
C MET A 114 1.61 -9.27 8.50
N LYS A 115 2.92 -9.20 8.73
CA LYS A 115 3.60 -8.06 9.35
C LYS A 115 4.76 -7.63 8.46
N PHE A 116 4.88 -6.33 8.21
CA PHE A 116 6.01 -5.74 7.51
C PHE A 116 6.94 -5.05 8.50
N ASP A 117 8.16 -5.57 8.64
CA ASP A 117 9.24 -5.00 9.45
C ASP A 117 10.40 -4.52 8.56
N MET A 118 11.24 -3.63 9.09
CA MET A 118 12.41 -3.14 8.35
C MET A 118 13.49 -4.23 8.28
N GLY A 119 14.03 -4.48 7.09
CA GLY A 119 15.25 -5.27 6.92
C GLY A 119 15.06 -6.77 6.70
N SER A 120 13.84 -7.26 6.45
CA SER A 120 13.67 -8.55 5.79
C SER A 120 12.31 -8.69 5.12
N GLN A 121 12.28 -8.92 3.81
CA GLN A 121 11.21 -9.69 3.21
C GLN A 121 11.38 -11.15 3.61
N SER A 122 10.98 -11.48 4.85
CA SER A 122 11.08 -12.84 5.34
C SER A 122 10.36 -13.79 4.38
N ARG A 123 10.87 -15.03 4.27
CA ARG A 123 10.21 -16.09 3.49
C ARG A 123 8.72 -16.24 3.86
N GLU A 124 8.39 -15.92 5.11
CA GLU A 124 7.03 -15.89 5.65
C GLU A 124 6.17 -14.79 5.01
N ILE A 125 6.66 -13.56 4.86
CA ILE A 125 5.91 -12.48 4.17
C ILE A 125 5.59 -12.90 2.74
N LYS A 126 6.56 -13.49 2.02
CA LYS A 126 6.35 -13.97 0.65
C LYS A 126 5.33 -15.11 0.59
N ALA A 127 5.38 -16.05 1.53
CA ALA A 127 4.40 -17.12 1.65
C ALA A 127 2.99 -16.55 1.91
N ASN A 128 2.85 -15.63 2.87
CA ASN A 128 1.57 -15.00 3.20
C ASN A 128 0.99 -14.20 2.02
N LEU A 129 1.83 -13.46 1.28
CA LEU A 129 1.41 -12.75 0.07
C LEU A 129 0.97 -13.74 -1.02
N SER A 130 1.67 -14.86 -1.17
CA SER A 130 1.36 -15.91 -2.14
C SER A 130 0.03 -16.60 -1.81
N ASP A 131 -0.19 -16.91 -0.54
CA ASP A 131 -1.44 -17.50 -0.05
C ASP A 131 -2.61 -16.53 -0.20
N PHE A 132 -2.42 -15.24 0.09
CA PHE A 132 -3.46 -14.24 -0.17
C PHE A 132 -3.75 -14.05 -1.66
N SER A 133 -2.73 -14.09 -2.53
CA SER A 133 -2.94 -14.06 -3.99
C SER A 133 -3.74 -15.27 -4.46
N ARG A 134 -3.39 -16.48 -3.99
CA ARG A 134 -4.12 -17.72 -4.29
C ARG A 134 -5.56 -17.65 -3.79
N PHE A 135 -5.77 -17.08 -2.60
CA PHE A 135 -7.08 -16.81 -2.05
C PHE A 135 -7.91 -15.92 -2.99
N LEU A 136 -7.38 -14.77 -3.42
CA LEU A 136 -8.09 -13.87 -4.35
C LEU A 136 -8.38 -14.52 -5.70
N GLU A 137 -7.45 -15.32 -6.22
CA GLU A 137 -7.64 -16.07 -7.47
C GLU A 137 -8.75 -17.11 -7.34
N HIS A 138 -8.71 -17.93 -6.29
CA HIS A 138 -9.73 -18.94 -6.04
C HIS A 138 -11.10 -18.28 -5.82
N PHE A 139 -11.13 -17.23 -5.00
CA PHE A 139 -12.32 -16.44 -4.72
C PHE A 139 -13.00 -15.94 -5.98
N SER A 140 -12.24 -15.50 -6.99
CA SER A 140 -12.82 -15.03 -8.25
C SER A 140 -13.37 -16.11 -9.18
N LYS A 141 -12.94 -17.37 -8.99
CA LYS A 141 -13.39 -18.50 -9.82
C LYS A 141 -14.70 -19.10 -9.31
N ALA A 142 -15.06 -18.83 -8.07
CA ALA A 142 -16.31 -19.26 -7.47
C ALA A 142 -17.49 -18.63 -8.23
N LYS A 143 -18.20 -19.43 -9.03
CA LYS A 143 -19.29 -18.95 -9.90
C LYS A 143 -20.37 -18.20 -9.13
N TRP A 144 -20.69 -18.65 -7.92
CA TRP A 144 -21.70 -18.04 -7.06
C TRP A 144 -21.31 -16.65 -6.53
N LEU A 145 -20.03 -16.28 -6.62
CA LEU A 145 -19.54 -14.93 -6.32
C LEU A 145 -19.62 -13.98 -7.53
N GLY A 146 -19.56 -14.51 -8.76
CA GLY A 146 -19.62 -13.71 -9.97
C GLY A 146 -20.92 -12.90 -10.12
N GLU A 147 -22.01 -13.36 -9.52
CA GLU A 147 -23.29 -12.62 -9.46
C GLU A 147 -23.31 -11.56 -8.35
N LEU A 148 -22.49 -11.73 -7.30
CA LEU A 148 -22.44 -10.85 -6.12
C LEU A 148 -21.43 -9.72 -6.27
N VAL A 149 -20.43 -9.89 -7.14
CA VAL A 149 -19.27 -9.01 -7.23
C VAL A 149 -19.39 -8.13 -8.48
N ALA A 150 -19.51 -6.82 -8.28
CA ALA A 150 -19.64 -5.85 -9.38
C ALA A 150 -18.43 -5.91 -10.34
N PRO A 151 -18.61 -5.63 -11.65
CA PRO A 151 -17.51 -5.65 -12.64
C PRO A 151 -16.28 -4.82 -12.23
N GLU A 152 -16.51 -3.72 -11.51
CA GLU A 152 -15.49 -2.82 -10.95
C GLU A 152 -14.49 -3.52 -10.02
N PHE A 153 -14.90 -4.63 -9.39
CA PHE A 153 -14.00 -5.43 -8.56
C PHE A 153 -12.97 -6.20 -9.39
N VAL A 154 -13.25 -6.51 -10.66
CA VAL A 154 -12.33 -7.30 -11.49
C VAL A 154 -11.06 -6.50 -11.76
N GLU A 155 -11.20 -5.22 -12.12
CA GLU A 155 -10.06 -4.33 -12.37
C GLU A 155 -9.23 -4.11 -11.10
N GLN A 156 -9.89 -3.77 -10.00
CA GLN A 156 -9.21 -3.52 -8.72
C GLN A 156 -8.54 -4.79 -8.17
N LYS A 157 -9.17 -5.96 -8.39
CA LYS A 157 -8.55 -7.25 -8.09
C LYS A 157 -7.29 -7.47 -8.94
N GLN A 158 -7.34 -7.23 -10.24
CA GLN A 158 -6.15 -7.37 -11.10
C GLN A 158 -5.01 -6.45 -10.65
N LEU A 159 -5.33 -5.21 -10.29
CA LEU A 159 -4.37 -4.28 -9.71
C LEU A 159 -3.78 -4.80 -8.38
N THR A 160 -4.62 -5.37 -7.52
CA THR A 160 -4.20 -5.98 -6.25
C THR A 160 -3.29 -7.20 -6.47
N VAL A 161 -3.65 -8.11 -7.37
CA VAL A 161 -2.83 -9.28 -7.70
C VAL A 161 -1.49 -8.84 -8.29
N LYS A 162 -1.49 -7.83 -9.17
CA LYS A 162 -0.25 -7.25 -9.72
C LYS A 162 0.61 -6.62 -8.63
N LEU A 163 0.00 -5.89 -7.69
CA LEU A 163 0.68 -5.32 -6.54
C LEU A 163 1.33 -6.41 -5.67
N LEU A 164 0.59 -7.48 -5.35
CA LEU A 164 1.08 -8.62 -4.57
C LEU A 164 2.23 -9.32 -5.29
N ALA A 165 2.15 -9.51 -6.60
CA ALA A 165 3.22 -10.08 -7.41
C ALA A 165 4.49 -9.22 -7.35
N ASN A 166 4.36 -7.90 -7.49
CA ASN A 166 5.48 -6.96 -7.38
C ASN A 166 6.11 -6.93 -5.99
N LEU A 167 5.32 -7.17 -4.93
CA LEU A 167 5.82 -7.27 -3.55
C LEU A 167 6.52 -8.61 -3.28
N GLN A 168 6.07 -9.72 -3.91
CA GLN A 168 6.69 -11.04 -3.78
C GLN A 168 7.99 -11.17 -4.57
N HIS A 169 7.98 -10.59 -5.77
CA HIS A 169 9.07 -10.61 -6.73
C HIS A 169 9.43 -9.17 -7.10
N PRO A 170 9.99 -8.40 -6.16
CA PRO A 170 10.53 -7.08 -6.49
C PRO A 170 11.49 -7.23 -7.65
N GLU A 171 11.16 -6.59 -8.78
CA GLU A 171 12.09 -6.50 -9.89
C GLU A 171 13.35 -5.84 -9.34
N LYS A 172 14.52 -6.38 -9.69
CA LYS A 172 15.77 -5.70 -9.38
C LYS A 172 15.63 -4.31 -9.97
N PRO A 173 15.68 -3.23 -9.16
CA PRO A 173 15.60 -1.90 -9.70
C PRO A 173 16.62 -1.90 -10.82
N LYS A 174 16.17 -1.57 -12.03
CA LYS A 174 17.10 -1.29 -13.12
C LYS A 174 17.80 -0.05 -12.60
N LEU A 175 18.88 -0.26 -11.85
CA LEU A 175 19.84 0.76 -11.55
C LEU A 175 20.26 1.18 -12.95
N GLN A 176 19.62 2.23 -13.45
CA GLN A 176 20.26 3.21 -14.27
C GLN A 176 21.32 3.84 -13.37
N VAL A 177 22.27 3.01 -12.88
CA VAL A 177 23.66 3.40 -12.98
C VAL A 177 23.70 3.97 -14.38
N ASN A 178 24.04 5.24 -14.48
CA ASN A 178 24.61 5.75 -15.70
C ASN A 178 25.86 4.90 -15.94
N GLN A 179 25.69 3.61 -16.31
CA GLN A 179 26.72 2.78 -16.83
C GLN A 179 27.13 3.62 -18.01
N PRO A 180 28.32 4.25 -17.92
CA PRO A 180 28.75 5.16 -18.95
C PRO A 180 28.60 4.36 -20.22
N GLN A 181 27.66 4.76 -21.09
CA GLN A 181 27.31 3.93 -22.24
C GLN A 181 28.64 3.61 -22.91
N ARG A 182 29.02 2.33 -22.94
CA ARG A 182 30.33 1.97 -23.46
C ARG A 182 30.16 1.90 -24.96
N SER A 183 30.78 2.83 -25.67
CA SER A 183 30.90 2.73 -27.12
C SER A 183 32.30 2.21 -27.45
N ARG A 184 32.45 1.51 -28.58
CA ARG A 184 33.79 1.23 -29.10
C ARG A 184 34.36 2.51 -29.70
N CYS A 185 35.61 2.81 -29.40
CA CYS A 185 36.33 3.90 -30.04
C CYS A 185 36.40 3.64 -31.55
N GLY A 186 35.98 4.61 -32.37
CA GLY A 186 36.01 4.47 -33.84
C GLY A 186 37.41 4.24 -34.41
N TYR A 187 38.46 4.61 -33.67
CA TYR A 187 39.85 4.48 -34.11
C TYR A 187 40.50 3.18 -33.63
N CYS A 188 40.70 3.00 -32.32
CA CYS A 188 41.40 1.83 -31.78
C CYS A 188 40.49 0.63 -31.47
N ARG A 189 39.16 0.77 -31.65
CA ARG A 189 38.13 -0.25 -31.35
C ARG A 189 38.05 -0.72 -29.89
N GLN A 190 38.86 -0.16 -29.00
CA GLN A 190 38.76 -0.39 -27.57
C GLN A 190 37.48 0.22 -27.00
N TRP A 191 36.96 -0.36 -25.92
CA TRP A 191 35.80 0.19 -25.22
C TRP A 191 36.16 1.52 -24.55
N LYS A 192 35.36 2.56 -24.77
CA LYS A 192 35.48 3.86 -24.11
C LYS A 192 34.22 4.20 -23.34
N ASN A 193 34.35 4.97 -22.26
CA ASN A 193 33.22 5.52 -21.52
C ASN A 193 32.64 6.72 -22.30
N ASN A 194 31.33 6.74 -22.58
CA ASN A 194 30.69 7.90 -23.25
C ASN A 194 30.70 9.18 -22.42
N ALA A 195 31.03 9.10 -21.13
CA ALA A 195 31.19 10.27 -20.28
C ALA A 195 32.43 11.10 -20.64
N SER A 196 33.47 10.46 -21.24
CA SER A 196 34.63 11.16 -21.75
C SER A 196 34.52 11.37 -23.26
N SER A 197 34.81 12.60 -23.69
CA SER A 197 34.91 12.95 -25.11
C SER A 197 36.10 12.25 -25.79
N PHE A 198 37.04 11.69 -25.02
CA PHE A 198 38.28 11.05 -25.46
C PHE A 198 38.39 9.58 -25.04
N CYS A 199 39.00 8.75 -25.89
CA CYS A 199 39.25 7.35 -25.60
C CYS A 199 40.50 7.18 -24.72
N ASP A 200 40.36 6.54 -23.56
CA ASP A 200 41.46 6.35 -22.60
C ASP A 200 42.66 5.57 -23.18
N SER A 201 42.42 4.70 -24.16
CA SER A 201 43.48 3.84 -24.72
C SER A 201 44.29 4.51 -25.84
N CYS A 202 43.71 5.42 -26.62
CA CYS A 202 44.41 6.05 -27.75
C CYS A 202 44.41 7.58 -27.68
N SER A 203 43.81 8.14 -26.65
CA SER A 203 43.67 9.57 -26.39
C SER A 203 43.02 10.36 -27.54
N ARG A 204 42.27 9.69 -28.42
CA ARG A 204 41.53 10.34 -29.52
C ARG A 204 40.08 10.60 -29.14
N CYS A 205 39.56 11.76 -29.53
CA CYS A 205 38.13 12.06 -29.37
C CYS A 205 37.26 11.29 -30.36
N SER A 206 35.94 11.34 -30.18
CA SER A 206 34.98 10.80 -31.15
C SER A 206 35.13 11.39 -32.56
N HIS A 207 35.73 12.57 -32.70
CA HIS A 207 36.00 13.22 -33.98
C HIS A 207 37.40 12.92 -34.54
N GLY A 208 38.19 12.05 -33.90
CA GLY A 208 39.49 11.59 -34.41
C GLY A 208 40.72 12.43 -34.03
N TYR A 209 40.55 13.54 -33.30
CA TYR A 209 41.65 14.41 -32.84
C TYR A 209 42.30 13.85 -31.57
N ASN A 210 43.63 13.92 -31.49
CA ASN A 210 44.43 13.45 -30.35
C ASN A 210 44.59 14.54 -29.28
N THR A 211 44.75 14.17 -28.00
CA THR A 211 45.03 15.12 -26.91
C THR A 211 46.49 15.56 -26.82
N SER A 212 47.42 15.02 -27.62
CA SER A 212 48.84 15.35 -27.45
C SER A 212 49.12 16.83 -27.79
N ASP A 213 49.81 17.52 -26.89
CA ASP A 213 50.16 18.95 -26.90
C ASP A 213 50.96 19.45 -28.12
N VAL A 214 51.26 18.59 -29.09
CA VAL A 214 52.07 18.92 -30.27
C VAL A 214 51.25 19.55 -31.40
N TYR A 215 49.92 19.58 -31.29
CA TYR A 215 49.06 20.27 -32.28
C TYR A 215 48.24 21.39 -31.63
N PRO A 216 48.40 22.66 -32.07
CA PRO A 216 47.76 23.83 -31.45
C PRO A 216 46.24 23.95 -31.72
N HIS A 217 45.64 22.96 -32.36
CA HIS A 217 44.22 23.00 -32.74
C HIS A 217 43.42 22.02 -31.90
N ARG A 218 42.78 22.56 -30.85
CA ARG A 218 41.70 21.89 -30.11
C ARG A 218 40.68 21.33 -31.12
N CYS A 219 40.03 20.22 -30.76
CA CYS A 219 38.94 19.65 -31.56
C CYS A 219 37.96 20.76 -32.00
N PRO A 220 37.75 21.00 -33.31
CA PRO A 220 36.91 22.10 -33.80
C PRO A 220 35.47 22.02 -33.31
N SER A 221 35.00 20.80 -33.02
CA SER A 221 33.68 20.52 -32.46
C SER A 221 33.57 20.85 -30.96
N GLY A 222 34.55 21.53 -30.38
CA GLY A 222 34.53 21.92 -28.97
C GLY A 222 34.61 20.74 -28.01
N CYS A 223 35.25 19.62 -28.40
CA CYS A 223 35.58 18.56 -27.44
C CYS A 223 36.60 19.11 -26.45
N SER A 224 36.08 19.71 -25.38
CA SER A 224 36.84 20.06 -24.21
C SER A 224 37.52 18.79 -23.71
N THR A 225 38.83 18.83 -23.55
CA THR A 225 39.53 18.05 -22.52
C THR A 225 39.09 18.59 -21.17
N ALA A 226 37.79 18.49 -20.89
CA ALA A 226 37.30 18.44 -19.54
C ALA A 226 37.81 17.09 -19.02
N MET A 227 39.13 17.00 -18.82
CA MET A 227 39.65 16.38 -17.63
C MET A 227 38.69 16.87 -16.55
N SER A 228 37.97 15.94 -15.93
CA SER A 228 37.07 16.35 -14.85
C SER A 228 37.88 17.25 -13.93
N LYS A 229 37.28 18.26 -13.30
CA LYS A 229 38.03 19.15 -12.40
C LYS A 229 38.88 18.35 -11.39
N GLU A 230 38.50 17.10 -11.08
CA GLU A 230 39.28 16.15 -10.29
C GLU A 230 40.61 15.71 -10.95
N ALA A 231 40.64 15.46 -12.26
CA ALA A 231 41.88 15.06 -12.95
C ALA A 231 42.87 16.22 -13.13
N ILE A 232 42.38 17.46 -13.26
CA ILE A 232 43.23 18.67 -13.26
C ILE A 232 43.88 18.88 -11.89
N LEU A 233 43.15 18.62 -10.80
CA LEU A 233 43.68 18.70 -9.42
C LEU A 233 44.79 17.66 -9.16
N TYR A 234 44.68 16.46 -9.72
CA TYR A 234 45.70 15.42 -9.56
C TYR A 234 46.99 15.70 -10.35
N GLN A 235 46.89 16.36 -11.51
CA GLN A 235 48.03 16.58 -12.39
C GLN A 235 48.95 17.72 -11.92
N GLY A 236 48.42 18.75 -11.25
CA GLY A 236 49.23 19.80 -10.63
C GLY A 236 50.16 19.30 -9.53
N MET A 237 49.71 18.31 -8.73
CA MET A 237 50.50 17.78 -7.61
C MET A 237 51.82 17.10 -8.02
N GLN A 238 51.98 16.71 -9.29
CA GLN A 238 53.18 16.03 -9.81
C GLN A 238 54.25 16.99 -10.36
N SER A 239 53.93 18.27 -10.63
CA SER A 239 54.82 19.19 -11.33
C SER A 239 55.51 20.19 -10.38
N GLY A 240 56.50 19.76 -9.58
CA GLY A 240 57.43 20.68 -8.89
C GLY A 240 56.82 21.77 -8.00
N GLU A 241 55.52 21.71 -7.72
CA GLU A 241 54.77 22.70 -6.97
C GLU A 241 55.28 22.79 -5.53
N SER A 242 55.27 24.01 -4.99
CA SER A 242 55.65 24.29 -3.61
C SER A 242 54.77 23.48 -2.64
N SER A 243 55.29 23.14 -1.47
CA SER A 243 54.52 22.41 -0.44
C SER A 243 53.20 23.11 -0.06
N LEU A 244 53.15 24.44 -0.20
CA LEU A 244 51.98 25.26 0.04
C LEU A 244 50.85 25.01 -0.99
N GLU A 245 51.18 24.91 -2.27
CA GLU A 245 50.21 24.60 -3.34
C GLU A 245 49.62 23.21 -3.15
N LYS A 246 50.44 22.22 -2.76
CA LYS A 246 49.97 20.87 -2.44
C LYS A 246 48.98 20.85 -1.27
N LEU A 247 49.28 21.59 -0.20
CA LEU A 247 48.37 21.73 0.95
C LEU A 247 47.08 22.43 0.56
N GLN A 248 47.14 23.44 -0.31
CA GLN A 248 45.95 24.13 -0.83
C GLN A 248 45.09 23.19 -1.69
N GLY A 249 45.71 22.35 -2.54
CA GLY A 249 45.02 21.32 -3.32
C GLY A 249 44.32 20.28 -2.43
N LEU A 250 45.00 19.80 -1.37
CA LEU A 250 44.41 18.90 -0.38
C LEU A 250 43.21 19.55 0.34
N ALA A 251 43.32 20.82 0.74
CA ALA A 251 42.23 21.55 1.37
C ALA A 251 41.01 21.68 0.44
N GLN A 252 41.22 21.98 -0.84
CA GLN A 252 40.14 22.03 -1.85
C GLN A 252 39.48 20.67 -2.07
N MET A 253 40.25 19.58 -2.13
CA MET A 253 39.71 18.23 -2.23
C MET A 253 38.90 17.85 -0.98
N ALA A 254 39.39 18.18 0.21
CA ALA A 254 38.67 17.96 1.46
C ALA A 254 37.35 18.74 1.49
N GLU A 255 37.34 19.99 1.03
CA GLU A 255 36.12 20.80 0.94
C GLU A 255 35.11 20.23 -0.08
N ALA A 256 35.60 19.79 -1.24
CA ALA A 256 34.77 19.14 -2.26
C ALA A 256 34.13 17.84 -1.73
N LEU A 257 34.92 16.99 -1.07
CA LEU A 257 34.43 15.78 -0.39
C LEU A 257 33.40 16.13 0.68
N ALA A 258 33.67 17.10 1.54
CA ALA A 258 32.71 17.54 2.56
C ALA A 258 31.40 18.06 1.95
N LYS A 259 31.45 18.70 0.79
CA LYS A 259 30.25 19.14 0.05
C LYS A 259 29.46 17.95 -0.51
N VAL A 260 30.13 16.93 -1.06
CA VAL A 260 29.47 15.68 -1.52
C VAL A 260 28.84 14.95 -0.34
N CYS A 261 29.56 14.76 0.76
CA CYS A 261 29.04 14.12 1.97
C CYS A 261 27.80 14.83 2.53
N ARG A 262 27.76 16.17 2.52
CA ARG A 262 26.57 16.94 2.94
C ARG A 262 25.37 16.71 2.02
N LYS A 263 25.58 16.63 0.70
CA LYS A 263 24.53 16.30 -0.26
C LYS A 263 24.02 14.88 -0.05
N ASP A 264 24.92 13.91 0.13
CA ASP A 264 24.57 12.52 0.36
C ASP A 264 23.82 12.35 1.68
N ALA A 265 24.23 13.06 2.74
CA ALA A 265 23.51 13.06 4.02
C ALA A 265 22.08 13.60 3.86
N SER A 266 21.89 14.70 3.12
CA SER A 266 20.55 15.24 2.83
C SER A 266 19.71 14.29 1.97
N ALA A 267 20.30 13.70 0.93
CA ALA A 267 19.62 12.70 0.09
C ALA A 267 19.21 11.46 0.90
N ARG A 268 20.08 10.99 1.82
CA ARG A 268 19.79 9.88 2.73
C ARG A 268 18.66 10.22 3.70
N GLU A 269 18.60 11.46 4.20
CA GLU A 269 17.51 11.90 5.05
C GLU A 269 16.17 11.90 4.30
N VAL A 270 16.13 12.41 3.07
CA VAL A 270 14.93 12.39 2.21
C VAL A 270 14.51 10.94 1.95
N ALA A 271 15.44 10.08 1.52
CA ALA A 271 15.17 8.67 1.26
C ALA A 271 14.67 7.93 2.51
N SER A 272 15.21 8.25 3.69
CA SER A 272 14.76 7.69 4.97
C SER A 272 13.32 8.10 5.30
N LYS A 273 12.96 9.38 5.09
CA LYS A 273 11.58 9.87 5.28
C LYS A 273 10.60 9.21 4.32
N GLU A 274 10.98 9.05 3.05
CA GLU A 274 10.17 8.37 2.04
C GLU A 274 9.99 6.89 2.36
N LEU A 275 11.06 6.20 2.78
CA LEU A 275 11.00 4.82 3.22
C LEU A 275 10.07 4.65 4.43
N ALA A 276 10.19 5.51 5.44
CA ALA A 276 9.32 5.48 6.61
C ALA A 276 7.84 5.66 6.23
N LYS A 277 7.55 6.58 5.29
CA LYS A 277 6.20 6.77 4.74
C LYS A 277 5.70 5.51 4.03
N LYS A 278 6.51 4.91 3.17
CA LYS A 278 6.15 3.68 2.44
C LYS A 278 5.93 2.49 3.39
N MET A 279 6.76 2.35 4.42
CA MET A 279 6.60 1.32 5.45
C MET A 279 5.30 1.48 6.23
N LYS A 280 4.89 2.71 6.56
CA LYS A 280 3.59 2.96 7.18
C LYS A 280 2.44 2.48 6.27
N LEU A 281 2.47 2.84 4.99
CA LEU A 281 1.45 2.41 4.02
C LEU A 281 1.40 0.89 3.86
N LEU A 282 2.55 0.21 3.87
CA LEU A 282 2.62 -1.25 3.81
C LEU A 282 2.03 -1.91 5.06
N LYS A 283 2.18 -1.31 6.25
CA LYS A 283 1.51 -1.79 7.47
C LYS A 283 -0.01 -1.66 7.35
N ASP A 284 -0.50 -0.51 6.91
CA ASP A 284 -1.93 -0.28 6.69
C ASP A 284 -2.51 -1.25 5.64
N PHE A 285 -1.71 -1.59 4.63
CA PHE A 285 -2.04 -2.59 3.61
C PHE A 285 -2.08 -4.01 4.19
N ALA A 286 -1.07 -4.42 4.97
CA ALA A 286 -1.07 -5.72 5.65
C ALA A 286 -2.29 -5.91 6.55
N GLU A 287 -2.66 -4.89 7.32
CA GLU A 287 -3.88 -4.92 8.13
C GLU A 287 -5.11 -5.22 7.27
N ALA A 288 -5.30 -4.48 6.17
CA ALA A 288 -6.43 -4.68 5.27
C ALA A 288 -6.41 -6.08 4.63
N VAL A 289 -5.25 -6.57 4.20
CA VAL A 289 -5.07 -7.92 3.65
C VAL A 289 -5.42 -9.00 4.67
N ASN A 290 -5.06 -8.80 5.95
CA ASN A 290 -5.38 -9.74 7.02
C ASN A 290 -6.86 -9.70 7.44
N GLU A 291 -7.53 -8.56 7.24
CA GLU A 291 -8.93 -8.36 7.63
C GLU A 291 -9.90 -8.94 6.59
N VAL A 292 -9.59 -8.80 5.29
CA VAL A 292 -10.45 -9.24 4.19
C VAL A 292 -10.88 -10.70 4.32
N PRO A 293 -9.98 -11.71 4.48
CA PRO A 293 -10.39 -13.10 4.59
C PRO A 293 -11.28 -13.36 5.81
N LYS A 294 -11.02 -12.69 6.94
CA LYS A 294 -11.81 -12.88 8.18
C LYS A 294 -13.26 -12.44 7.98
N VAL A 295 -13.45 -11.22 7.50
CA VAL A 295 -14.77 -10.63 7.28
C VAL A 295 -15.50 -11.35 6.16
N LEU A 296 -14.77 -11.72 5.10
CA LEU A 296 -15.32 -12.47 3.99
C LEU A 296 -15.82 -13.85 4.43
N ARG A 297 -15.05 -14.62 5.20
CA ARG A 297 -15.52 -15.92 5.72
C ARG A 297 -16.80 -15.79 6.54
N GLN A 298 -16.89 -14.80 7.41
CA GLN A 298 -18.11 -14.51 8.15
C GLN A 298 -19.29 -14.18 7.23
N PHE A 299 -19.06 -13.31 6.24
CA PHE A 299 -20.05 -12.93 5.23
C PHE A 299 -20.55 -14.15 4.44
N LEU A 300 -19.64 -15.05 4.04
CA LEU A 300 -19.98 -16.28 3.34
C LEU A 300 -20.78 -17.25 4.20
N LEU A 301 -20.39 -17.40 5.47
CA LEU A 301 -21.11 -18.24 6.42
C LEU A 301 -22.53 -17.74 6.65
N ILE A 302 -22.74 -16.43 6.83
CA ILE A 302 -24.07 -15.82 6.98
C ILE A 302 -24.94 -16.08 5.73
N ARG A 303 -24.30 -16.16 4.56
CA ARG A 303 -24.97 -16.42 3.29
C ARG A 303 -24.98 -17.89 2.87
N ALA A 304 -24.54 -18.82 3.72
CA ALA A 304 -24.45 -20.24 3.34
C ALA A 304 -25.81 -20.81 2.90
N GLY A 305 -26.93 -20.28 3.41
CA GLY A 305 -28.28 -20.61 2.95
C GLY A 305 -28.58 -20.31 1.48
N SER A 306 -27.80 -19.43 0.84
CA SER A 306 -27.91 -19.08 -0.58
C SER A 306 -26.85 -19.76 -1.46
N ILE A 307 -25.92 -20.50 -0.86
CA ILE A 307 -24.83 -21.17 -1.59
C ILE A 307 -25.29 -22.61 -1.88
N GLY A 308 -25.27 -23.00 -3.16
CA GLY A 308 -25.74 -24.32 -3.58
C GLY A 308 -24.88 -25.47 -3.04
N ASP A 309 -23.55 -25.35 -3.12
CA ASP A 309 -22.61 -26.32 -2.57
C ASP A 309 -21.76 -25.69 -1.46
N ILE A 310 -22.12 -25.99 -0.21
CA ILE A 310 -21.43 -25.51 1.00
C ILE A 310 -20.18 -26.34 1.33
N SER A 311 -19.94 -27.46 0.64
CA SER A 311 -18.82 -28.37 0.92
C SER A 311 -17.48 -27.67 0.66
N GLU A 312 -17.41 -26.84 -0.37
CA GLU A 312 -16.23 -26.01 -0.66
C GLU A 312 -15.89 -25.08 0.50
N LEU A 313 -16.89 -24.59 1.26
CA LEU A 313 -16.71 -23.64 2.35
C LEU A 313 -15.90 -24.23 3.52
N LYS A 314 -15.97 -25.55 3.75
CA LYS A 314 -15.18 -26.24 4.80
C LYS A 314 -13.68 -26.15 4.58
N ALA A 315 -13.23 -25.99 3.33
CA ALA A 315 -11.83 -25.81 3.01
C ALA A 315 -11.30 -24.41 3.38
N TRP A 316 -12.20 -23.46 3.67
CA TRP A 316 -11.84 -22.06 3.92
C TRP A 316 -12.09 -21.65 5.36
N VAL A 317 -13.05 -22.28 6.02
CA VAL A 317 -13.57 -21.85 7.32
C VAL A 317 -13.12 -22.82 8.40
N SER A 318 -12.72 -22.29 9.56
CA SER A 318 -12.47 -23.13 10.74
C SER A 318 -13.79 -23.51 11.42
N LYS A 319 -13.82 -24.65 12.12
CA LYS A 319 -15.03 -25.06 12.85
C LYS A 319 -15.48 -23.97 13.84
N GLU A 320 -14.53 -23.34 14.52
CA GLU A 320 -14.78 -22.29 15.50
C GLU A 320 -15.37 -21.02 14.85
N GLU A 321 -14.95 -20.68 13.63
CA GLU A 321 -15.56 -19.58 12.86
C GLU A 321 -17.01 -19.89 12.51
N ALA A 322 -17.28 -21.11 12.03
CA ALA A 322 -18.63 -21.56 11.71
C ALA A 322 -19.53 -21.59 12.96
N ASP A 323 -19.03 -22.10 14.08
CA ASP A 323 -19.77 -22.17 15.36
C ASP A 323 -20.14 -20.76 15.86
N ARG A 324 -19.22 -19.79 15.74
CA ARG A 324 -19.50 -18.39 16.10
C ARG A 324 -20.62 -17.80 15.26
N VAL A 325 -20.56 -17.99 13.93
CA VAL A 325 -21.61 -17.47 13.04
C VAL A 325 -22.95 -18.16 13.30
N HIS A 326 -22.94 -19.48 13.53
CA HIS A 326 -24.14 -20.22 13.88
C HIS A 326 -24.83 -19.63 15.12
N LYS A 327 -24.05 -19.39 16.18
CA LYS A 327 -24.54 -18.77 17.41
C LYS A 327 -25.11 -17.37 17.16
N THR A 328 -24.40 -16.52 16.40
CA THR A 328 -24.90 -15.18 16.05
C THR A 328 -26.24 -15.23 15.30
N LEU A 329 -26.44 -16.20 14.41
CA LEU A 329 -27.69 -16.37 13.67
C LEU A 329 -28.83 -16.87 14.57
N GLU A 330 -28.53 -17.71 15.57
CA GLU A 330 -29.51 -18.13 16.57
C GLU A 330 -29.96 -16.95 17.44
N GLU A 331 -29.00 -16.17 17.97
CA GLU A 331 -29.27 -14.96 18.75
C GLU A 331 -30.12 -13.97 17.93
N PHE A 332 -29.74 -13.71 16.67
CA PHE A 332 -30.52 -12.86 15.77
C PHE A 332 -31.95 -13.36 15.58
N ARG A 333 -32.16 -14.68 15.46
CA ARG A 333 -33.52 -15.24 15.29
C ARG A 333 -34.40 -14.99 16.51
N ASP A 334 -33.84 -15.11 17.70
CA ASP A 334 -34.55 -14.87 18.95
C ASP A 334 -34.91 -13.38 19.08
N GLU A 335 -33.95 -12.50 18.81
CA GLU A 335 -34.15 -11.05 18.84
C GLU A 335 -35.18 -10.58 17.80
N VAL A 336 -35.18 -11.15 16.58
CA VAL A 336 -36.22 -10.85 15.57
C VAL A 336 -37.61 -11.23 16.09
N ASN A 337 -37.74 -12.36 16.81
CA ASN A 337 -39.03 -12.77 17.35
C ASN A 337 -39.50 -11.81 18.45
N GLU A 338 -38.60 -11.39 19.34
CA GLU A 338 -38.89 -10.37 20.36
C GLU A 338 -39.32 -9.04 19.72
N GLU A 339 -38.57 -8.55 18.73
CA GLU A 339 -38.88 -7.31 18.01
C GLU A 339 -40.25 -7.39 17.31
N LYS A 340 -40.59 -8.53 16.71
CA LYS A 340 -41.92 -8.76 16.12
C LYS A 340 -43.05 -8.74 17.15
N VAL A 341 -42.78 -9.15 18.39
CA VAL A 341 -43.76 -9.04 19.49
C VAL A 341 -43.89 -7.58 19.93
N MET A 342 -42.76 -6.89 20.10
CA MET A 342 -42.73 -5.46 20.49
C MET A 342 -43.46 -4.57 19.48
N ARG A 343 -43.22 -4.75 18.17
CA ARG A 343 -43.94 -4.02 17.11
C ARG A 343 -45.46 -4.26 17.19
N ARG A 344 -45.89 -5.49 17.45
CA ARG A 344 -47.33 -5.82 17.61
C ARG A 344 -47.94 -5.19 18.85
N LEU A 345 -47.22 -5.18 19.98
CA LEU A 345 -47.69 -4.53 21.20
C LEU A 345 -47.80 -3.01 21.03
N ASN A 346 -46.82 -2.39 20.38
CA ASN A 346 -46.83 -0.96 20.09
C ASN A 346 -47.96 -0.56 19.14
N MET A 347 -48.24 -1.36 18.11
CA MET A 347 -49.40 -1.14 17.23
C MET A 347 -50.72 -1.23 17.99
N LYS A 348 -50.87 -2.21 18.89
CA LYS A 348 -52.08 -2.34 19.73
C LYS A 348 -52.23 -1.17 20.71
N ARG A 349 -51.13 -0.72 21.31
CA ARG A 349 -51.12 0.45 22.21
C ARG A 349 -51.52 1.72 21.45
N ALA A 350 -50.93 1.97 20.28
CA ALA A 350 -51.27 3.12 19.45
C ALA A 350 -52.74 3.09 18.99
N ALA A 351 -53.28 1.93 18.63
CA ALA A 351 -54.68 1.77 18.27
C ALA A 351 -55.62 2.01 19.47
N SER A 352 -55.24 1.52 20.66
CA SER A 352 -55.98 1.74 21.90
C SER A 352 -56.02 3.22 22.28
N GLU A 353 -54.87 3.90 22.29
CA GLU A 353 -54.76 5.32 22.66
C GLU A 353 -55.47 6.25 21.65
N GLY A 354 -55.43 5.92 20.35
CA GLY A 354 -56.19 6.65 19.32
C GLY A 354 -57.70 6.53 19.49
N SER A 355 -58.20 5.37 19.96
CA SER A 355 -59.63 5.10 20.11
C SER A 355 -60.30 5.92 21.23
N TRP A 356 -59.54 6.41 22.22
CA TRP A 356 -60.11 7.24 23.30
C TRP A 356 -60.16 8.75 22.96
N SER A 357 -59.42 9.19 21.95
CA SER A 357 -59.37 10.61 21.55
C SER A 357 -60.63 11.10 20.81
N CYS A 358 -61.47 10.20 20.31
CA CYS A 358 -62.68 10.53 19.57
C CYS A 358 -63.92 10.78 20.47
N ILE A 359 -63.84 10.55 21.78
CA ILE A 359 -65.00 10.64 22.70
C ILE A 359 -65.07 12.00 23.44
N SER A 360 -64.09 12.91 23.32
CA SER A 360 -64.13 14.20 24.04
C SER A 360 -64.64 15.42 23.25
N LYS A 361 -65.02 15.28 21.97
CA LYS A 361 -65.66 16.39 21.21
C LYS A 361 -67.19 16.31 21.23
N GLY A 362 -67.72 16.17 22.44
CA GLY A 362 -69.15 16.12 22.71
C GLY A 362 -69.70 17.36 23.42
N SER A 363 -69.06 18.55 23.38
CA SER A 363 -69.67 19.78 23.92
C SER A 363 -68.87 21.06 23.60
N SER A 364 -68.84 21.52 22.35
CA SER A 364 -68.54 22.94 22.06
C SER A 364 -69.01 23.34 20.65
N LYS A 365 -70.30 23.15 20.36
CA LYS A 365 -70.96 23.87 19.26
C LYS A 365 -71.34 25.31 19.65
N GLU A 366 -71.13 25.70 20.91
CA GLU A 366 -71.59 27.00 21.42
C GLU A 366 -70.46 28.03 21.64
N GLU A 367 -69.19 27.59 21.68
CA GLU A 367 -68.07 28.50 21.99
C GLU A 367 -67.30 28.99 20.74
N LYS A 368 -67.43 28.30 19.59
CA LYS A 368 -66.89 28.77 18.30
C LYS A 368 -67.70 29.91 17.66
N LYS A 369 -68.94 30.17 18.10
CA LYS A 369 -69.74 31.31 17.61
C LYS A 369 -69.40 32.63 18.32
N LYS A 370 -68.76 32.59 19.49
CA LYS A 370 -68.27 33.80 20.19
C LYS A 370 -66.86 34.21 19.77
N LYS A 371 -65.95 33.27 19.47
CA LYS A 371 -64.57 33.61 19.08
C LYS A 371 -64.44 34.20 17.66
N ASN A 372 -65.28 33.79 16.71
CA ASN A 372 -65.28 34.37 15.37
C ASN A 372 -65.96 35.76 15.28
N LYS A 373 -66.63 36.21 16.36
CA LYS A 373 -67.14 37.59 16.44
C LYS A 373 -66.11 38.57 17.02
N ALA A 374 -65.19 38.09 17.86
CA ALA A 374 -64.18 38.94 18.49
C ALA A 374 -62.98 39.28 17.58
N MET A 375 -62.63 38.43 16.60
CA MET A 375 -61.53 38.74 15.66
C MET A 375 -61.95 39.61 14.46
N ALA A 376 -63.26 39.83 14.24
CA ALA A 376 -63.73 40.68 13.14
C ALA A 376 -63.83 42.17 13.53
N GLU A 377 -63.68 42.52 14.80
CA GLU A 377 -63.67 43.92 15.29
C GLU A 377 -62.25 44.44 15.58
N GLU A 378 -61.22 43.60 15.57
CA GLU A 378 -59.81 44.01 15.82
C GLU A 378 -58.99 44.27 14.54
N GLU A 379 -59.52 43.98 13.34
CA GLU A 379 -58.86 44.26 12.06
C GLU A 379 -59.18 45.65 11.47
N PHE A 380 -59.99 46.47 12.14
CA PHE A 380 -60.40 47.79 11.61
C PHE A 380 -59.62 49.01 12.15
N ASP A 381 -58.67 48.82 13.06
CA ASP A 381 -57.92 49.92 13.70
C ASP A 381 -56.41 49.97 13.36
N ILE A 382 -55.93 49.23 12.35
CA ILE A 382 -54.50 49.21 11.96
C ILE A 382 -54.28 49.68 10.50
N PHE A 383 -55.16 50.56 9.98
CA PHE A 383 -54.92 51.34 8.76
C PHE A 383 -55.44 52.79 8.92
N GLY A 384 -54.83 53.51 9.87
CA GLY A 384 -54.94 54.97 10.03
C GLY A 384 -53.56 55.58 10.17
#